data_AF-A0A7S8HEK2-F1
#
_entry.id   AF-A0A7S8HEK2-F1
#
_cell.length_a   1.000
_cell.length_b   1.000
_cell.length_c   1.000
_cell.angle_alpha   90.00
_cell.angle_beta   90.00
_cell.angle_gamma   90.00
#
_symmetry.space_group_name_H-M   'P 1'
#
loop_
_entity.id
_entity.type
_entity.pdbx_description
1 polymer ?
#
loop_
_entity_poly.entity_id
_entity_poly.type
_entity_poly.pdbx_seq_one_letter_code
_entity_poly.pdbx_strand_id
1 'polypeptide(L)' 'MERTKRYRRHHRNRVIRNKLYVVKQVWGIVEEDEHRWVVEPGRLSKQHLNCSCYMCKYEKVVKLPKSQYKSKLDAMEREI' A
#
# COMPACT_ATOMS: atom_id res chain seq x y z
N MET A 1 8.34 -19.61 -6.23
CA MET A 1 8.33 -18.97 -4.90
C MET A 1 6.90 -19.01 -4.38
N GLU A 2 6.58 -19.96 -3.49
CA GLU A 2 5.22 -20.08 -2.96
C GLU A 2 4.84 -18.87 -2.12
N ARG A 3 3.69 -18.26 -2.44
CA ARG A 3 3.11 -17.14 -1.69
C ARG A 3 2.47 -17.64 -0.39
N THR A 4 3.28 -18.20 0.50
CA THR A 4 2.83 -18.74 1.80
C THR A 4 2.38 -17.63 2.75
N LYS A 5 1.62 -17.98 3.80
CA LYS A 5 1.21 -17.02 4.84
C LYS A 5 2.42 -16.32 5.48
N ARG A 6 3.53 -17.06 5.69
CA ARG A 6 4.80 -16.53 6.22
C ARG A 6 5.40 -15.48 5.30
N TYR A 7 5.47 -15.76 3.99
CA TYR A 7 5.94 -14.80 2.98
C TYR A 7 5.14 -13.49 3.02
N ARG A 8 3.79 -13.59 3.05
CA ARG A 8 2.92 -12.41 3.13
C ARG A 8 3.14 -11.60 4.42
N ARG A 9 3.28 -12.27 5.57
CA ARG A 9 3.57 -11.61 6.86
C ARG A 9 4.92 -10.88 6.85
N HIS A 10 5.97 -11.53 6.35
CA HIS A 10 7.29 -10.92 6.24
C HIS A 10 7.25 -9.61 5.45
N HIS A 11 6.64 -9.64 4.27
CA HIS A 11 6.51 -8.45 3.43
C HIS A 11 5.64 -7.37 4.05
N ARG A 12 4.51 -7.72 4.68
CA ARG A 12 3.66 -6.77 5.42
C ARG A 12 4.47 -6.08 6.51
N ASN A 13 5.23 -6.82 7.30
CA ASN A 13 6.07 -6.27 8.36
C ASN A 13 7.19 -5.37 7.82
N ARG A 14 7.76 -5.71 6.66
CA ARG A 14 8.75 -4.88 5.97
C ARG A 14 8.15 -3.52 5.56
N VAL A 15 6.95 -3.53 4.97
CA VAL A 15 6.24 -2.30 4.58
C VAL A 15 5.86 -1.45 5.79
N ILE A 16 5.36 -2.06 6.87
CA ILE A 16 5.03 -1.35 8.12
C ILE A 16 6.27 -0.66 8.69
N ARG A 17 7.41 -1.37 8.77
CA ARG A 17 8.68 -0.81 9.22
C ARG A 17 9.11 0.40 8.39
N ASN A 18 9.03 0.30 7.06
CA ASN A 18 9.40 1.41 6.19
C ASN A 18 8.50 2.64 6.39
N LYS A 19 7.19 2.43 6.59
CA LYS A 19 6.27 3.54 6.86
C LYS A 19 6.57 4.22 8.20
N LEU A 20 6.85 3.43 9.24
CA LEU A 20 7.26 3.97 10.54
C LEU A 20 8.57 4.76 10.43
N TYR A 21 9.52 4.28 9.62
CA TYR A 21 10.76 5.00 9.35
C TYR A 21 10.50 6.36 8.70
N VAL A 22 9.71 6.44 7.63
CA VAL A 22 9.36 7.72 6.97
C VAL A 22 8.73 8.68 7.96
N VAL A 23 7.77 8.20 8.75
CA VAL A 23 7.07 9.00 9.75
C VAL A 23 8.03 9.53 10.83
N LYS A 24 8.95 8.70 11.33
CA LYS A 24 9.89 9.10 12.39
C LYS A 24 11.06 9.94 11.90
N GLN A 25 11.58 9.66 10.72
CA GLN A 25 12.90 10.15 10.27
C GLN A 25 12.81 11.18 9.16
N VAL A 26 11.81 11.08 8.27
CA VAL A 26 11.67 12.00 7.13
C VAL A 26 10.72 13.13 7.46
N TRP A 27 9.64 12.84 8.20
CA TRP A 27 8.66 13.86 8.60
C TRP A 27 9.06 14.65 9.85
N GLY A 28 10.25 14.38 10.42
CA GLY A 28 10.93 15.28 11.36
C GLY A 28 10.31 15.36 12.76
N ILE A 29 9.70 14.29 13.26
CA ILE A 29 8.99 14.33 14.55
C ILE A 29 9.92 13.78 15.63
N VAL A 30 10.59 14.71 16.31
CA VAL A 30 11.56 14.44 17.36
C VAL A 30 11.06 14.88 18.74
N GLU A 31 9.95 15.63 18.85
CA GLU A 31 9.59 16.30 20.12
C GLU A 31 8.32 15.80 20.84
N GLU A 32 7.47 14.97 20.23
CA GLU A 32 6.35 14.33 20.93
C GLU A 32 6.57 12.82 21.02
N ASP A 33 6.54 12.29 22.24
CA ASP A 33 6.96 10.92 22.62
C ASP A 33 6.30 9.80 21.81
N GLU A 34 5.14 10.02 21.18
CA GLU A 34 4.52 9.08 20.26
C GLU A 34 3.69 9.80 19.20
N HIS A 35 4.08 9.69 17.94
CA HIS A 35 3.29 10.24 16.84
C HIS A 35 1.86 9.68 16.85
N ARG A 36 0.85 10.55 16.75
CA ARG A 36 -0.59 10.21 16.60
C ARG A 36 -0.93 9.12 15.57
N TRP A 37 -0.03 8.79 14.64
CA TRP A 37 -0.21 7.75 13.61
C TRP A 37 0.48 6.41 13.95
N VAL A 38 1.28 6.36 15.02
CA VAL A 38 2.09 5.21 15.46
C VAL A 38 1.39 4.40 16.57
N VAL A 39 0.20 4.82 17.01
CA VAL A 39 -0.60 4.18 18.09
C VAL A 39 -0.73 2.65 17.94
N GLU A 40 -0.95 2.16 16.71
CA GLU A 40 -1.03 0.73 16.44
C GLU A 40 -0.18 0.35 15.20
N PRO A 41 0.89 -0.45 15.37
CA PRO A 41 1.73 -0.92 14.26
C PRO A 41 0.91 -1.61 13.17
N GLY A 42 0.83 -0.98 11.99
CA GLY A 42 0.09 -1.50 10.84
C GLY A 42 -1.34 -0.99 10.66
N ARG A 43 -1.80 -0.08 11.53
CA ARG A 43 -3.08 0.64 11.42
C ARG A 43 -2.92 2.14 11.14
N LEU A 44 -1.79 2.52 10.56
CA LEU A 44 -1.56 3.75 9.78
C LEU A 44 -2.64 4.01 8.69
N SER A 45 -3.62 3.12 8.54
CA SER A 45 -4.67 3.04 7.54
C SER A 45 -5.84 4.01 7.74
N LYS A 46 -5.97 4.72 8.88
CA LYS A 46 -7.09 5.67 9.05
C LYS A 46 -6.81 7.10 8.57
N GLN A 47 -5.56 7.46 8.29
CA GLN A 47 -5.21 8.69 7.59
C GLN A 47 -4.28 8.35 6.41
N HIS A 48 -4.90 8.05 5.26
CA HIS A 48 -4.37 8.03 3.89
C HIS A 48 -2.88 7.71 3.62
N LEU A 49 -2.23 6.84 4.39
CA LEU A 49 -0.97 6.18 3.98
C LEU A 49 -1.28 4.94 3.13
N ASN A 50 -2.16 5.07 2.14
CA ASN A 50 -2.61 3.97 1.29
C ASN A 50 -1.39 3.35 0.61
N CYS A 51 -0.94 2.15 1.03
CA CYS A 51 0.15 1.48 0.33
C CYS A 51 -0.38 1.06 -1.04
N SER A 52 -0.08 1.85 -2.06
CA SER A 52 -0.36 1.52 -3.45
C SER A 52 0.54 0.37 -3.95
N CYS A 53 1.31 -0.27 -3.08
CA CYS A 53 2.19 -1.38 -3.42
C CYS A 53 1.43 -2.60 -3.93
N TYR A 54 2.10 -3.38 -4.79
CA TYR A 54 1.57 -4.61 -5.40
C TYR A 54 0.98 -5.58 -4.37
N MET A 55 1.51 -5.59 -3.15
CA MET A 55 1.12 -6.53 -2.10
C MET A 55 -0.11 -6.11 -1.28
N CYS A 56 -0.36 -4.81 -1.14
CA CYS A 56 -1.46 -4.31 -0.31
C CYS A 56 -2.71 -4.02 -1.11
N LYS A 57 -2.58 -3.75 -2.42
CA LYS A 57 -3.74 -3.48 -3.28
C LYS A 57 -4.19 -4.77 -3.97
N TYR A 58 -5.38 -5.26 -3.61
CA TYR A 58 -5.98 -6.48 -4.19
C TYR A 58 -5.92 -6.46 -5.72
N GLU A 59 -6.39 -5.38 -6.34
CA GLU A 59 -6.36 -5.18 -7.80
C GLU A 59 -4.99 -5.47 -8.42
N LYS A 60 -3.90 -5.04 -7.75
CA LYS A 60 -2.54 -5.27 -8.24
C LYS A 60 -2.14 -6.74 -8.09
N VAL A 61 -2.47 -7.40 -6.98
CA VAL A 61 -2.14 -8.81 -6.72
C VAL A 61 -2.73 -9.72 -7.79
N VAL A 62 -4.03 -9.58 -8.06
CA VAL A 62 -4.76 -10.36 -9.07
C VAL A 62 -4.61 -9.80 -10.49
N LYS A 63 -3.77 -8.77 -10.67
CA LYS A 63 -3.50 -8.10 -11.96
C LYS A 63 -4.80 -7.67 -12.66
N LEU A 64 -5.78 -7.23 -11.89
CA LEU A 64 -7.02 -6.66 -12.43
C LEU A 64 -6.67 -5.40 -13.23
N PRO A 65 -7.07 -5.33 -14.50
CA PRO A 65 -6.93 -4.10 -15.26
C PRO A 65 -7.75 -3.01 -14.57
N LYS A 66 -7.19 -1.80 -14.48
CA LYS A 66 -7.95 -0.66 -13.97
C LYS A 66 -9.14 -0.42 -14.89
N SER A 67 -10.27 -0.02 -14.31
CA SER A 67 -11.49 0.33 -15.05
C SER A 67 -11.23 1.33 -16.19
N GLN A 68 -10.31 2.28 -15.97
CA GLN A 68 -9.89 3.26 -16.98
C GLN A 68 -9.24 2.64 -18.23
N TYR A 69 -8.52 1.53 -18.09
CA TYR A 69 -7.96 0.84 -19.25
C TYR A 69 -9.04 0.08 -20.01
N LYS A 70 -9.97 -0.56 -19.28
CA LYS A 70 -11.11 -1.25 -19.88
C LYS A 70 -11.99 -0.28 -20.67
N SER A 71 -12.33 0.87 -20.08
CA SER A 71 -13.15 1.88 -20.77
C SER A 71 -12.49 2.46 -22.02
N LYS A 72 -11.15 2.58 -22.03
CA LYS A 72 -10.40 3.04 -23.21
C LYS A 72 -10.37 1.99 -24.31
N LEU A 73 -10.16 0.72 -23.95
CA LEU A 73 -10.21 -0.39 -24.91
C LEU A 73 -11.60 -0.51 -25.55
N ASP A 74 -12.65 -0.47 -24.73
CA ASP A 74 -14.04 -0.51 -25.22
C ASP A 74 -14.37 0.68 -26.15
N ALA A 75 -13.75 1.85 -25.95
CA ALA A 75 -13.91 3.00 -26.83
C ALA A 75 -13.18 2.81 -28.16
N MET A 76 -11.93 2.30 -28.13
CA MET A 76 -11.16 2.00 -29.35
C MET A 76 -11.83 0.92 -30.21
N GLU A 77 -12.43 -0.11 -29.59
CA GLU A 77 -13.17 -1.15 -30.32
C GLU A 77 -14.43 -0.63 -31.02
N ARG A 78 -15.01 0.49 -30.57
CA ARG A 78 -16.18 1.11 -31.23
C ARG A 78 -15.81 2.03 -32.38
N GLU A 79 -14.55 2.44 -32.49
CA GLU A 79 -14.04 3.30 -33.56
C GLU A 79 -13.53 2.52 -34.78
N ILE A 80 -13.44 1.18 -34.67
CA ILE A 80 -13.11 0.24 -35.76
C ILE A 80 -14.40 -0.20 -36.46
#